data_AF-A0A2V6FA47-F1
#
_entry.id   AF-A0A2V6FA47-F1
#
_cell.length_a   1.000
_cell.length_b   1.000
_cell.length_c   1.000
_cell.angle_alpha   90.00
_cell.angle_beta   90.00
_cell.angle_gamma   90.00
#
_symmetry.space_group_name_H-M   'P 1'
#
loop_
_entity.id
_entity.type
_entity.pdbx_description
1 polymer ?
#
loop_
_entity_poly.entity_id
_entity_poly.type
_entity_poly.pdbx_seq_one_letter_code
_entity_poly.pdbx_strand_id
1 'polypeptide(L)'
;MATPGKSSRQKPPPSKTDRLRQRPNDDGVRASSLEDFRKLHRNRQSERWHWLAANGGQASSLTSRAYLAKYRRHALQGRALGARLEARTLQPAQLPLQVPAMEAELLCPACRIPLTEMRTGTGIIWRCEKCDGRAVGLQLLRRTFTPESINPLWLHAIHNEGSSARPCPSCSNPMIEVALDSSSGIKVEVCKICEFVWFDKGETETLQVRPPPKPPPALLPQKAREAIALARVQQLAEQARGTDFDSAPPDEWWKSIAAFLGMPVEFDAPAEERRPVVTWFLAAVIITASVHSFFHLHEAVLLFGLIPAQATRMHGLTFVTSFFLHAGIIHLVGNMYFLLVFGDDVENFLRPLRYIGLIAIAAFVGDLIHIASEPNSTIPCIGASGGIAGVITFYALAFPEAKIGFLWRYFFNFHWIRLPAWFVFVLWIFFQIIGAYEQKIGISSVSSFAHLGGAAMGFLAWLLCRKGFGLLASNQGTASS
;
A
#
# COMPACT_ATOMS: atom_id res chain seq x y z
N MET A 1 -18.24 -45.75 64.89
CA MET A 1 -18.52 -44.74 65.94
C MET A 1 -18.11 -43.38 65.37
N ALA A 2 -19.05 -42.66 64.75
CA ALA A 2 -19.94 -41.67 65.35
C ALA A 2 -19.23 -40.31 65.59
N THR A 3 -19.63 -39.33 64.79
CA THR A 3 -19.41 -37.86 64.85
C THR A 3 -20.28 -37.25 66.00
N PRO A 4 -20.58 -35.93 66.14
CA PRO A 4 -20.20 -34.68 65.43
C PRO A 4 -20.07 -33.40 66.33
N GLY A 5 -19.86 -32.21 65.71
CA GLY A 5 -20.33 -30.90 66.22
C GLY A 5 -19.50 -29.69 65.75
N LYS A 6 -19.80 -29.02 64.62
CA LYS A 6 -20.65 -27.80 64.42
C LYS A 6 -20.05 -26.50 65.02
N SER A 7 -20.16 -25.28 64.49
CA SER A 7 -20.58 -24.63 63.22
C SER A 7 -20.89 -23.16 63.56
N SER A 8 -20.43 -22.16 62.79
CA SER A 8 -21.26 -21.04 62.27
C SER A 8 -20.41 -20.23 61.26
N ARG A 9 -20.74 -20.16 59.95
CA ARG A 9 -21.77 -19.35 59.23
C ARG A 9 -21.52 -17.84 59.39
N GLN A 10 -21.45 -17.00 58.35
CA GLN A 10 -22.34 -16.81 57.18
C GLN A 10 -21.52 -16.21 56.00
N LYS A 11 -21.53 -16.74 54.77
CA LYS A 11 -22.48 -16.71 53.61
C LYS A 11 -22.47 -15.43 52.72
N PRO A 12 -22.62 -15.58 51.37
CA PRO A 12 -22.29 -14.60 50.30
C PRO A 12 -23.54 -14.23 49.45
N PRO A 13 -23.51 -14.07 48.10
CA PRO A 13 -22.94 -13.09 47.14
C PRO A 13 -24.09 -12.31 46.39
N PRO A 14 -23.92 -11.66 45.20
CA PRO A 14 -23.91 -12.39 43.91
C PRO A 14 -23.11 -11.75 42.75
N SER A 15 -22.91 -12.54 41.69
CA SER A 15 -22.60 -12.13 40.31
C SER A 15 -23.87 -12.06 39.45
N LYS A 16 -23.89 -11.27 38.35
CA LYS A 16 -24.75 -11.38 37.12
C LYS A 16 -24.45 -10.19 36.18
N THR A 17 -23.84 -10.42 35.01
CA THR A 17 -24.43 -10.55 33.64
C THR A 17 -25.10 -9.31 33.05
N ASP A 18 -24.57 -8.96 31.87
CA ASP A 18 -25.21 -8.37 30.69
C ASP A 18 -25.80 -6.96 30.70
N ARG A 19 -25.53 -6.32 29.54
CA ARG A 19 -26.36 -5.37 28.77
C ARG A 19 -25.94 -3.89 28.85
N LEU A 20 -25.32 -3.39 27.78
CA LEU A 20 -25.94 -2.45 26.81
C LEU A 20 -24.90 -1.74 25.91
N ARG A 21 -25.17 -1.81 24.60
CA ARG A 21 -24.75 -0.85 23.56
C ARG A 21 -25.00 0.58 24.04
N GLN A 22 -24.08 1.50 23.74
CA GLN A 22 -24.33 2.82 23.13
C GLN A 22 -23.02 3.61 22.95
N ARG A 23 -22.67 3.93 21.69
CA ARG A 23 -21.99 5.18 21.29
C ARG A 23 -23.09 6.12 20.76
N PRO A 24 -22.84 7.43 20.52
CA PRO A 24 -21.86 8.34 21.10
C PRO A 24 -22.57 9.58 21.72
N ASN A 25 -21.85 10.40 22.49
CA ASN A 25 -22.31 11.76 22.78
C ASN A 25 -21.32 12.76 22.20
N ASP A 26 -21.90 13.68 21.41
CA ASP A 26 -21.32 14.91 20.90
C ASP A 26 -20.99 15.84 22.06
N ASP A 27 -19.75 16.30 22.14
CA ASP A 27 -19.39 17.50 22.88
C ASP A 27 -18.89 18.56 21.90
N GLY A 28 -19.67 19.64 21.83
CA GLY A 28 -19.45 20.78 20.94
C GLY A 28 -18.19 21.56 21.29
N VAL A 29 -17.41 21.87 20.26
CA VAL A 29 -16.34 22.87 20.34
C VAL A 29 -16.86 24.18 19.74
N ARG A 30 -16.96 25.21 20.60
CA ARG A 30 -17.10 26.62 20.20
C ARG A 30 -15.91 27.01 19.33
N ALA A 31 -16.19 27.47 18.10
CA ALA A 31 -15.19 28.07 17.22
C ALA A 31 -14.86 29.50 17.70
N SER A 32 -13.59 29.78 17.97
CA SER A 32 -13.12 31.10 18.42
C SER A 32 -12.01 31.68 17.54
N SER A 33 -11.92 31.27 16.25
CA SER A 33 -10.95 31.87 15.32
C SER A 33 -11.48 31.98 13.87
N LEU A 34 -10.96 32.99 13.15
CA LEU A 34 -11.20 33.24 11.71
C LEU A 34 -10.66 32.12 10.80
N GLU A 35 -9.89 31.19 11.35
CA GLU A 35 -9.30 30.04 10.63
C GLU A 35 -10.24 28.83 10.59
N ASP A 36 -11.12 28.69 11.59
CA ASP A 36 -12.14 27.63 11.64
C ASP A 36 -13.26 27.84 10.61
N PHE A 37 -13.58 29.10 10.29
CA PHE A 37 -14.54 29.45 9.24
C PHE A 37 -14.05 29.08 7.83
N ARG A 38 -12.73 29.14 7.59
CA ARG A 38 -12.10 28.77 6.31
C ARG A 38 -12.00 27.24 6.11
N LYS A 39 -12.02 26.44 7.18
CA LYS A 39 -12.04 24.97 7.11
C LYS A 39 -13.44 24.42 6.82
N LEU A 40 -14.50 25.01 7.41
CA LEU A 40 -15.90 24.64 7.13
C LEU A 40 -16.33 24.96 5.68
N HIS A 41 -15.81 26.03 5.08
CA HIS A 41 -16.10 26.39 3.70
C HIS A 41 -15.41 25.48 2.66
N ARG A 42 -14.29 24.84 3.03
CA ARG A 42 -13.51 23.96 2.16
C ARG A 42 -14.12 22.56 2.03
N ASN A 43 -14.77 22.07 3.09
CA ASN A 43 -15.43 20.75 3.09
C ASN A 43 -16.80 20.73 2.39
N ARG A 44 -17.50 21.87 2.22
CA ARG A 44 -18.76 21.91 1.43
C ARG A 44 -18.55 21.89 -0.08
N GLN A 45 -17.33 22.18 -0.56
CA GLN A 45 -17.03 22.12 -2.00
C GLN A 45 -16.66 20.70 -2.44
N SER A 46 -15.96 19.91 -1.63
CA SER A 46 -15.55 18.54 -2.00
C SER A 46 -16.72 17.56 -2.10
N GLU A 47 -17.70 17.64 -1.19
CA GLU A 47 -18.89 16.76 -1.21
C GLU A 47 -19.82 17.01 -2.41
N ARG A 48 -19.81 18.24 -2.95
CA ARG A 48 -20.59 18.62 -4.15
C ARG A 48 -20.01 18.02 -5.44
N TRP A 49 -18.70 17.78 -5.48
CA TRP A 49 -18.02 17.18 -6.64
C TRP A 49 -18.19 15.66 -6.70
N HIS A 50 -18.20 14.98 -5.54
CA HIS A 50 -18.42 13.53 -5.48
C HIS A 50 -19.84 13.12 -5.87
N TRP A 51 -20.87 13.92 -5.55
CA TRP A 51 -22.25 13.62 -5.92
C TRP A 51 -22.55 13.83 -7.42
N LEU A 52 -21.94 14.85 -8.05
CA LEU A 52 -22.10 15.14 -9.48
C LEU A 52 -21.37 14.13 -10.39
N ALA A 53 -20.29 13.51 -9.91
CA ALA A 53 -19.57 12.46 -10.63
C ALA A 53 -20.30 11.11 -10.64
N ALA A 54 -21.15 10.83 -9.64
CA ALA A 54 -21.78 9.52 -9.47
C ALA A 54 -23.11 9.33 -10.22
N ASN A 55 -23.83 10.41 -10.59
CA ASN A 55 -25.21 10.33 -11.08
C ASN A 55 -25.44 10.96 -12.48
N GLY A 56 -24.40 10.99 -13.32
CA GLY A 56 -24.42 11.56 -14.67
C GLY A 56 -25.20 10.77 -15.73
N GLY A 57 -26.39 10.26 -15.42
CA GLY A 57 -27.14 9.39 -16.34
C GLY A 57 -28.66 9.51 -16.37
N GLN A 58 -29.34 10.12 -15.38
CA GLN A 58 -30.81 10.06 -15.31
C GLN A 58 -31.43 11.35 -14.76
N ALA A 59 -31.67 12.34 -15.62
CA ALA A 59 -32.60 13.45 -15.32
C ALA A 59 -33.05 14.14 -16.62
N SER A 60 -33.77 13.41 -17.48
CA SER A 60 -34.13 13.86 -18.84
C SER A 60 -35.52 14.50 -18.99
N SER A 61 -36.30 14.75 -17.93
CA SER A 61 -37.66 15.31 -18.13
C SER A 61 -38.17 16.31 -17.08
N LEU A 62 -37.46 16.56 -15.98
CA LEU A 62 -37.97 17.39 -14.86
C LEU A 62 -37.39 18.81 -14.77
N THR A 63 -36.46 19.18 -15.66
CA THR A 63 -35.65 20.40 -15.51
C THR A 63 -36.34 21.67 -16.00
N SER A 64 -37.29 21.62 -16.95
CA SER A 64 -37.89 22.85 -17.51
C SER A 64 -38.86 23.56 -16.54
N ARG A 65 -39.65 22.82 -15.76
CA ARG A 65 -40.58 23.42 -14.76
C ARG A 65 -39.87 23.93 -13.50
N ALA A 66 -38.83 23.22 -13.05
CA ALA A 66 -38.02 23.63 -11.89
C ALA A 66 -37.17 24.88 -12.18
N TYR A 67 -36.75 25.07 -13.43
CA TYR A 67 -35.97 26.24 -13.86
C TYR A 67 -36.80 27.53 -13.80
N LEU A 68 -38.04 27.51 -14.29
CA LEU A 68 -38.97 28.65 -14.20
C LEU A 68 -39.36 29.00 -12.75
N ALA A 69 -39.49 28.01 -11.87
CA ALA A 69 -39.83 28.22 -10.46
C ALA A 69 -38.69 28.88 -9.65
N LYS A 70 -37.44 28.80 -10.11
CA LYS A 70 -36.28 29.47 -9.51
C LYS A 70 -36.26 30.96 -9.87
N TYR A 71 -36.68 31.33 -11.08
CA TYR A 71 -36.70 32.71 -11.56
C TYR A 71 -37.79 33.57 -10.92
N ARG A 72 -38.99 33.01 -10.69
CA ARG A 72 -40.08 33.75 -10.01
C ARG A 72 -39.74 34.17 -8.58
N ARG A 73 -38.91 33.40 -7.87
CA ARG A 73 -38.54 33.69 -6.48
C ARG A 73 -37.60 34.91 -6.35
N HIS A 74 -36.72 35.12 -7.32
CA HIS A 74 -35.79 36.26 -7.28
C HIS A 74 -36.46 37.60 -7.61
N ALA A 75 -37.52 37.62 -8.43
CA ALA A 75 -38.28 38.84 -8.73
C ALA A 75 -39.12 39.36 -7.53
N LEU A 76 -39.54 38.46 -6.63
CA LEU A 76 -40.34 38.81 -5.45
C LEU A 76 -39.49 39.14 -4.21
N GLN A 77 -38.26 38.66 -4.14
CA GLN A 77 -37.36 38.90 -2.99
C GLN A 77 -36.76 40.32 -2.94
N GLY A 78 -36.92 41.14 -3.99
CA GLY A 78 -36.47 42.53 -4.02
C GLY A 78 -37.36 43.54 -3.25
N ARG A 79 -38.44 43.09 -2.59
CA ARG A 79 -39.40 43.99 -1.90
C ARG A 79 -39.68 43.70 -0.42
N ALA A 80 -39.01 42.73 0.20
CA ALA A 80 -39.22 42.40 1.62
C ALA A 80 -37.93 42.58 2.45
N LEU A 81 -37.40 43.81 2.44
CA LEU A 81 -36.53 44.29 3.52
C LEU A 81 -37.44 44.86 4.62
N GLY A 82 -37.51 44.19 5.78
CA GLY A 82 -38.06 44.77 7.01
C GLY A 82 -39.26 44.06 7.64
N ALA A 83 -39.00 42.97 8.39
CA ALA A 83 -39.79 42.49 9.55
C ALA A 83 -39.12 41.19 10.04
N ARG A 84 -38.16 41.25 10.97
CA ARG A 84 -38.32 41.18 12.45
C ARG A 84 -39.00 39.89 12.95
N LEU A 85 -38.16 39.05 13.57
CA LEU A 85 -38.31 38.28 14.82
C LEU A 85 -39.60 37.47 15.10
N GLU A 86 -39.34 36.23 15.54
CA GLU A 86 -40.16 35.32 16.38
C GLU A 86 -41.29 34.48 15.75
N ALA A 87 -41.13 33.15 15.86
CA ALA A 87 -42.13 32.14 16.29
C ALA A 87 -41.67 30.75 15.80
N ARG A 88 -41.09 29.92 16.68
CA ARG A 88 -41.75 28.78 17.37
C ARG A 88 -42.47 27.77 16.44
N THR A 89 -41.89 26.57 16.41
CA THR A 89 -42.52 25.23 16.40
C THR A 89 -43.96 25.15 15.90
N LEU A 90 -44.19 24.44 14.78
CA LEU A 90 -45.37 23.59 14.52
C LEU A 90 -45.12 22.67 13.31
N GLN A 91 -45.70 21.47 13.37
CA GLN A 91 -45.58 20.32 12.46
C GLN A 91 -46.08 20.58 11.02
N PRO A 92 -45.69 19.75 10.02
CA PRO A 92 -46.02 19.99 8.62
C PRO A 92 -47.46 19.58 8.31
N ALA A 93 -48.36 20.56 8.21
CA ALA A 93 -49.67 20.39 7.59
C ALA A 93 -49.57 20.64 6.08
N GLN A 94 -50.09 19.68 5.30
CA GLN A 94 -50.27 19.78 3.85
C GLN A 94 -51.16 20.98 3.50
N LEU A 95 -50.65 21.91 2.70
CA LEU A 95 -51.44 22.99 2.10
C LEU A 95 -51.24 22.97 0.57
N PRO A 96 -52.31 22.90 -0.24
CA PRO A 96 -52.20 22.89 -1.69
C PRO A 96 -51.88 24.31 -2.20
N LEU A 97 -50.65 24.53 -2.67
CA LEU A 97 -50.27 25.76 -3.37
C LEU A 97 -50.81 25.72 -4.82
N GLN A 98 -52.05 26.15 -5.01
CA GLN A 98 -52.50 26.68 -6.30
C GLN A 98 -52.02 28.13 -6.41
N VAL A 99 -50.98 28.35 -7.22
CA VAL A 99 -50.55 29.69 -7.65
C VAL A 99 -51.08 29.90 -9.07
N PRO A 100 -51.89 30.94 -9.34
CA PRO A 100 -52.36 31.22 -10.70
C PRO A 100 -51.17 31.56 -11.61
N ALA A 101 -51.08 30.90 -12.76
CA ALA A 101 -50.05 31.13 -13.75
C ALA A 101 -50.39 32.39 -14.56
N MET A 102 -49.90 33.56 -14.14
CA MET A 102 -49.71 34.67 -15.08
C MET A 102 -48.47 34.36 -15.94
N GLU A 103 -48.68 34.00 -17.20
CA GLU A 103 -47.65 33.86 -18.22
C GLU A 103 -47.08 35.24 -18.53
N ALA A 104 -45.88 35.54 -18.03
CA ALA A 104 -45.17 36.76 -18.42
C ALA A 104 -44.50 36.48 -19.77
N GLU A 105 -45.01 37.09 -20.85
CA GLU A 105 -44.45 36.99 -22.19
C GLU A 105 -43.03 37.61 -22.21
N LEU A 106 -42.06 36.87 -22.75
CA LEU A 106 -40.70 37.38 -22.95
C LEU A 106 -40.71 38.37 -24.13
N LEU A 107 -40.19 39.58 -23.92
CA LEU A 107 -40.19 40.62 -24.95
C LEU A 107 -38.81 40.74 -25.62
N CYS A 108 -38.82 40.97 -26.93
CA CYS A 108 -37.61 41.28 -27.68
C CYS A 108 -36.99 42.60 -27.19
N PRO A 109 -35.67 42.64 -26.88
CA PRO A 109 -35.02 43.83 -26.34
C PRO A 109 -34.91 44.96 -27.37
N ALA A 110 -34.93 44.64 -28.67
CA ALA A 110 -34.88 45.61 -29.75
C ALA A 110 -36.28 46.04 -30.24
N CYS A 111 -37.19 45.08 -30.43
CA CYS A 111 -38.49 45.33 -31.05
C CYS A 111 -39.65 45.53 -30.06
N ARG A 112 -39.47 45.18 -28.79
CA ARG A 112 -40.50 45.19 -27.73
C ARG A 112 -41.79 44.43 -28.10
N ILE A 113 -41.66 43.39 -28.93
CA ILE A 113 -42.74 42.44 -29.24
C ILE A 113 -42.51 41.11 -28.52
N PRO A 114 -43.56 40.30 -28.28
CA PRO A 114 -43.42 38.96 -27.72
C PRO A 114 -42.49 38.07 -28.55
N LEU A 115 -41.67 37.27 -27.88
CA LEU A 115 -40.80 36.29 -28.51
C LEU A 115 -41.54 34.96 -28.68
N THR A 116 -41.38 34.34 -29.85
CA THR A 116 -41.97 33.04 -30.18
C THR A 116 -41.05 31.91 -29.69
N GLU A 117 -41.60 30.96 -28.93
CA GLU A 117 -40.88 29.77 -28.46
C GLU A 117 -40.64 28.78 -29.61
N MET A 118 -39.37 28.44 -29.85
CA MET A 118 -38.97 27.37 -30.78
C MET A 118 -38.31 26.22 -30.01
N ARG A 119 -38.85 25.01 -30.15
CA ARG A 119 -38.28 23.81 -29.55
C ARG A 119 -37.30 23.14 -30.52
N THR A 120 -36.04 23.03 -30.11
CA THR A 120 -35.01 22.28 -30.82
C THR A 120 -34.80 20.91 -30.14
N GLY A 121 -34.16 19.96 -30.83
CA GLY A 121 -33.81 18.66 -30.22
C GLY A 121 -32.88 18.75 -29.01
N THR A 122 -32.23 19.91 -28.80
CA THR A 122 -31.32 20.16 -27.67
C THR A 122 -31.94 21.02 -26.56
N GLY A 123 -33.02 21.76 -26.81
CA GLY A 123 -33.68 22.61 -25.82
C GLY A 123 -34.67 23.63 -26.41
N ILE A 124 -34.88 24.74 -25.70
CA ILE A 124 -35.82 25.80 -26.09
C ILE A 124 -35.03 27.06 -26.47
N ILE A 125 -35.37 27.66 -27.61
CA ILE A 125 -34.83 28.93 -28.12
C ILE A 125 -35.99 29.88 -28.36
N TRP A 126 -35.87 31.15 -27.98
CA TRP A 126 -36.90 32.16 -28.27
C TRP A 126 -36.48 33.04 -29.44
N ARG A 127 -37.39 33.33 -30.37
CA ARG A 127 -37.11 34.08 -31.60
C ARG A 127 -38.03 35.29 -31.71
N CYS A 128 -37.48 36.43 -32.13
CA CYS A 128 -38.26 37.61 -32.50
C CYS A 128 -38.70 37.52 -33.97
N GLU A 129 -40.00 37.62 -34.25
CA GLU A 129 -40.52 37.55 -35.62
C GLU A 129 -40.18 38.79 -36.47
N LYS A 130 -39.86 39.92 -35.83
CA LYS A 130 -39.52 41.18 -36.51
C LYS A 130 -38.04 41.34 -36.81
N CYS A 131 -37.15 41.10 -35.84
CA CYS A 131 -35.70 41.29 -36.02
C CYS A 131 -34.91 40.00 -36.19
N ASP A 132 -35.55 38.83 -36.08
CA ASP A 132 -34.91 37.52 -36.16
C ASP A 132 -33.86 37.23 -35.06
N GLY A 133 -33.79 38.08 -34.03
CA GLY A 133 -32.93 37.87 -32.88
C GLY A 133 -33.38 36.70 -32.01
N ARG A 134 -32.42 36.04 -31.37
CA ARG A 134 -32.64 34.80 -30.60
C ARG A 134 -32.18 34.95 -29.16
N ALA A 135 -33.02 34.52 -28.23
CA ALA A 135 -32.64 34.36 -26.82
C ALA A 135 -32.40 32.88 -26.53
N VAL A 136 -31.24 32.57 -25.94
CA VAL A 136 -30.82 31.20 -25.59
C VAL A 136 -30.29 31.17 -24.16
N GLY A 137 -30.63 30.15 -23.39
CA GLY A 137 -30.04 29.94 -22.06
C GLY A 137 -28.61 29.40 -22.16
N LEU A 138 -27.70 29.88 -21.32
CA LEU A 138 -26.28 29.48 -21.34
C LEU A 138 -26.07 27.96 -21.20
N GLN A 139 -26.93 27.28 -20.45
CA GLN A 139 -26.86 25.82 -20.27
C GLN A 139 -27.15 25.06 -21.58
N LEU A 140 -28.00 25.62 -22.45
CA LEU A 140 -28.26 25.06 -23.77
C LEU A 140 -27.05 25.26 -24.69
N LEU A 141 -26.42 26.43 -24.62
CA LEU A 141 -25.20 26.72 -25.36
C LEU A 141 -24.04 25.77 -24.98
N ARG A 142 -23.81 25.55 -23.69
CA ARG A 142 -22.76 24.62 -23.18
C ARG A 142 -22.97 23.16 -23.61
N ARG A 143 -24.19 22.78 -23.94
CA ARG A 143 -24.50 21.42 -24.44
C ARG A 143 -24.34 21.30 -25.94
N THR A 144 -24.62 22.38 -26.66
CA THR A 144 -24.70 22.38 -28.12
C THR A 144 -23.38 22.76 -28.78
N PHE A 145 -22.60 23.63 -28.14
CA PHE A 145 -21.35 24.18 -28.69
C PHE A 145 -20.14 23.76 -27.85
N THR A 146 -18.95 23.90 -28.40
CA THR A 146 -17.70 23.51 -27.73
C THR A 146 -17.35 24.47 -26.58
N PRO A 147 -16.61 24.02 -25.54
CA PRO A 147 -16.19 24.89 -24.43
C PRO A 147 -15.37 26.10 -24.90
N GLU A 148 -14.60 25.96 -25.98
CA GLU A 148 -13.76 27.00 -26.54
C GLU A 148 -14.60 28.18 -27.07
N SER A 149 -15.79 27.93 -27.61
CA SER A 149 -16.70 28.99 -28.10
C SER A 149 -17.58 29.61 -27.00
N ILE A 150 -17.77 28.94 -25.86
CA ILE A 150 -18.71 29.37 -24.81
C ILE A 150 -18.02 29.94 -23.57
N ASN A 151 -16.80 29.50 -23.26
CA ASN A 151 -16.08 29.97 -22.07
C ASN A 151 -15.68 31.46 -22.14
N PRO A 152 -15.21 32.01 -23.28
CA PRO A 152 -14.90 33.44 -23.40
C PRO A 152 -16.11 34.34 -23.06
N LEU A 153 -17.31 33.92 -23.46
CA LEU A 153 -18.56 34.65 -23.19
C LEU A 153 -18.80 34.90 -21.70
N TRP A 154 -18.51 33.89 -20.88
CA TRP A 154 -18.75 33.98 -19.44
C TRP A 154 -17.62 34.72 -18.73
N LEU A 155 -16.38 34.53 -19.18
CA LEU A 155 -15.21 35.21 -18.62
C LEU A 155 -15.31 36.74 -18.82
N HIS A 156 -15.52 37.20 -20.04
CA HIS A 156 -15.66 38.63 -20.35
C HIS A 156 -16.90 39.26 -19.69
N ALA A 157 -18.02 38.52 -19.58
CA ALA A 157 -19.20 38.99 -18.84
C ALA A 157 -18.90 39.24 -17.35
N ILE A 158 -18.14 38.34 -16.70
CA ILE A 158 -17.73 38.49 -15.29
C ILE A 158 -16.80 39.69 -15.12
N HIS A 159 -15.87 39.90 -16.05
CA HIS A 159 -14.88 40.97 -15.98
C HIS A 159 -15.43 42.38 -16.33
N ASN A 160 -16.72 42.52 -16.66
CA ASN A 160 -17.37 43.81 -16.98
C ASN A 160 -16.76 44.53 -18.19
N GLU A 161 -16.20 43.78 -19.14
CA GLU A 161 -15.49 44.34 -20.31
C GLU A 161 -16.44 44.75 -21.45
N GLY A 162 -17.58 45.36 -21.11
CA GLY A 162 -18.58 45.82 -22.06
C GLY A 162 -19.78 46.49 -21.39
N SER A 163 -20.51 47.31 -22.13
CA SER A 163 -21.75 47.95 -21.68
C SER A 163 -22.79 47.91 -22.79
N SER A 164 -23.89 47.16 -22.61
CA SER A 164 -25.07 47.26 -23.48
C SER A 164 -26.18 48.06 -22.78
N ALA A 165 -26.92 48.83 -23.58
CA ALA A 165 -28.10 49.57 -23.13
C ALA A 165 -29.40 48.74 -23.19
N ARG A 166 -29.33 47.47 -23.61
CA ARG A 166 -30.53 46.64 -23.84
C ARG A 166 -30.97 45.87 -22.58
N PRO A 167 -32.29 45.84 -22.27
CA PRO A 167 -32.82 45.09 -21.13
C PRO A 167 -32.95 43.60 -21.44
N CYS A 168 -32.62 42.73 -20.48
CA CYS A 168 -32.78 41.29 -20.62
C CYS A 168 -34.26 40.90 -20.81
N PRO A 169 -34.62 40.07 -21.81
CA PRO A 169 -36.00 39.61 -22.04
C PRO A 169 -36.67 38.94 -20.84
N SER A 170 -35.88 38.32 -19.96
CA SER A 170 -36.38 37.54 -18.83
C SER A 170 -36.47 38.31 -17.51
N CYS A 171 -35.61 39.30 -17.27
CA CYS A 171 -35.57 40.01 -15.98
C CYS A 171 -35.44 41.53 -16.08
N SER A 172 -35.41 42.06 -17.29
CA SER A 172 -35.30 43.49 -17.59
C SER A 172 -34.03 44.20 -17.09
N ASN A 173 -33.09 43.48 -16.46
CA ASN A 173 -31.79 44.01 -16.06
C ASN A 173 -30.90 44.28 -17.30
N PRO A 174 -29.98 45.25 -17.23
CA PRO A 174 -29.07 45.54 -18.33
C PRO A 174 -28.20 44.33 -18.67
N MET A 175 -28.05 44.06 -19.96
CA MET A 175 -27.15 43.04 -20.46
C MET A 175 -25.75 43.62 -20.71
N ILE A 176 -24.76 42.74 -20.85
CA ILE A 176 -23.38 43.11 -21.17
C ILE A 176 -23.06 42.59 -22.57
N GLU A 177 -22.58 43.46 -23.44
CA GLU A 177 -22.06 43.06 -24.74
C GLU A 177 -20.70 42.38 -24.55
N VAL A 178 -20.54 41.18 -25.12
CA VAL A 178 -19.36 40.35 -24.99
C VAL A 178 -18.94 39.82 -26.36
N ALA A 179 -17.66 39.91 -26.68
CA ALA A 179 -17.11 39.29 -27.88
C ALA A 179 -16.99 37.76 -27.69
N LEU A 180 -17.54 36.99 -28.63
CA LEU A 180 -17.62 35.53 -28.56
C LEU A 180 -16.27 34.86 -28.91
N ASP A 181 -15.55 35.45 -29.86
CA ASP A 181 -14.16 35.10 -30.20
C ASP A 181 -13.46 36.34 -30.79
N SER A 182 -12.20 36.57 -30.39
CA SER A 182 -11.38 37.70 -30.84
C SER A 182 -11.19 37.76 -32.36
N SER A 183 -11.35 36.61 -33.05
CA SER A 183 -11.17 36.50 -34.49
C SER A 183 -12.46 36.64 -35.31
N SER A 184 -13.62 36.42 -34.69
CA SER A 184 -14.92 36.34 -35.39
C SER A 184 -15.72 37.65 -35.39
N GLY A 185 -15.39 38.59 -34.49
CA GLY A 185 -16.07 39.89 -34.39
C GLY A 185 -17.52 39.83 -33.87
N ILE A 186 -18.00 38.66 -33.45
CA ILE A 186 -19.38 38.44 -32.98
C ILE A 186 -19.54 39.00 -31.57
N LYS A 187 -20.58 39.82 -31.36
CA LYS A 187 -20.85 40.52 -30.12
C LYS A 187 -22.21 40.13 -29.58
N VAL A 188 -22.23 39.26 -28.59
CA VAL A 188 -23.49 38.78 -27.99
C VAL A 188 -23.77 39.49 -26.68
N GLU A 189 -25.05 39.60 -26.33
CA GLU A 189 -25.45 40.26 -25.09
C GLU A 189 -25.78 39.20 -24.03
N VAL A 190 -25.07 39.25 -22.89
CA VAL A 190 -25.19 38.28 -21.81
C VAL A 190 -25.80 38.94 -20.57
N CYS A 191 -26.86 38.32 -20.03
CA CYS A 191 -27.42 38.68 -18.75
C CYS A 191 -26.78 37.87 -17.61
N LYS A 192 -26.08 38.55 -16.69
CA LYS A 192 -25.45 37.91 -15.52
C LYS A 192 -26.41 37.35 -14.48
N ILE A 193 -27.63 37.87 -14.44
CA ILE A 193 -28.64 37.45 -13.47
C ILE A 193 -29.37 36.21 -13.96
N CYS A 194 -29.74 36.18 -15.25
CA CYS A 194 -30.55 35.10 -15.80
C CYS A 194 -29.79 34.09 -16.67
N GLU A 195 -28.48 34.28 -16.85
CA GLU A 195 -27.65 33.48 -17.75
C GLU A 195 -28.25 33.37 -19.17
N PHE A 196 -29.02 34.38 -19.58
CA PHE A 196 -29.57 34.50 -20.92
C PHE A 196 -28.53 35.13 -21.84
N VAL A 197 -28.41 34.58 -23.03
CA VAL A 197 -27.58 35.13 -24.11
C VAL A 197 -28.51 35.52 -25.24
N TRP A 198 -28.40 36.78 -25.68
CA TRP A 198 -29.10 37.31 -26.83
C TRP A 198 -28.15 37.35 -28.02
N PHE A 199 -28.65 36.85 -29.15
CA PHE A 199 -27.98 36.87 -30.45
C PHE A 199 -28.78 37.73 -31.41
N ASP A 200 -28.11 38.67 -32.07
CA ASP A 200 -28.69 39.41 -33.18
C ASP A 200 -28.73 38.52 -34.46
N LYS A 201 -29.39 39.03 -35.50
CA LYS A 201 -29.63 38.26 -36.74
C LYS A 201 -28.31 37.78 -37.35
N GLY A 202 -28.20 36.47 -37.55
CA GLY A 202 -27.03 35.82 -38.20
C GLY A 202 -25.90 35.41 -37.25
N GLU A 203 -25.91 35.83 -35.98
CA GLU A 203 -24.82 35.53 -35.04
C GLU A 203 -24.81 34.07 -34.54
N THR A 204 -25.94 33.37 -34.65
CA THR A 204 -26.03 31.95 -34.25
C THR A 204 -25.48 30.98 -35.29
N GLU A 205 -25.33 31.41 -36.55
CA GLU A 205 -24.99 30.53 -37.68
C GLU A 205 -23.49 30.19 -37.75
N THR A 206 -22.65 30.99 -37.09
CA THR A 206 -21.19 30.86 -37.04
C THR A 206 -20.68 30.00 -35.88
N LEU A 207 -21.57 29.52 -35.01
CA LEU A 207 -21.19 28.72 -33.83
C LEU A 207 -20.92 27.25 -34.19
N GLN A 208 -19.79 26.70 -33.73
CA GLN A 208 -19.37 25.32 -34.01
C GLN A 208 -20.06 24.30 -33.10
N VAL A 209 -20.90 23.45 -33.69
CA VAL A 209 -21.63 22.39 -32.98
C VAL A 209 -20.67 21.35 -32.43
N ARG A 210 -20.89 20.92 -31.18
CA ARG A 210 -20.10 19.87 -30.53
C ARG A 210 -20.25 18.54 -31.29
N PRO A 211 -19.15 17.86 -31.70
CA PRO A 211 -19.24 16.54 -32.33
C PRO A 211 -19.78 15.50 -31.34
N PRO A 212 -20.49 14.46 -31.82
CA PRO A 212 -21.05 13.42 -30.96
C PRO A 212 -19.93 12.68 -30.19
N PRO A 213 -20.20 12.23 -28.95
CA PRO A 213 -19.21 11.51 -28.16
C PRO A 213 -18.80 10.21 -28.88
N LYS A 214 -17.49 9.94 -28.91
CA LYS A 214 -16.94 8.70 -29.48
C LYS A 214 -17.51 7.49 -28.71
N PRO A 215 -17.93 6.41 -29.39
CA PRO A 215 -18.44 5.23 -28.70
C PRO A 215 -17.37 4.64 -27.77
N PRO A 216 -17.76 4.10 -26.61
CA PRO A 216 -16.83 3.46 -25.70
C PRO A 216 -16.14 2.28 -26.40
N PRO A 217 -14.85 2.04 -26.14
CA PRO A 217 -14.13 0.92 -26.73
C PRO A 217 -14.83 -0.40 -26.38
N ALA A 218 -14.80 -1.35 -27.31
CA ALA A 218 -15.45 -2.65 -27.16
C ALA A 218 -15.02 -3.32 -25.85
N LEU A 219 -16.01 -3.85 -25.11
CA LEU A 219 -15.76 -4.54 -23.84
C LEU A 219 -14.95 -5.81 -24.12
N LEU A 220 -13.67 -5.79 -23.76
CA LEU A 220 -12.79 -6.96 -23.94
C LEU A 220 -13.39 -8.19 -23.22
N PRO A 221 -13.21 -9.41 -23.77
CA PRO A 221 -13.60 -10.64 -23.09
C PRO A 221 -13.06 -10.69 -21.66
N GLN A 222 -13.82 -11.25 -20.72
CA GLN A 222 -13.47 -11.25 -19.30
C GLN A 222 -12.06 -11.81 -19.04
N LYS A 223 -11.72 -12.93 -19.69
CA LYS A 223 -10.37 -13.51 -19.61
C LYS A 223 -9.26 -12.56 -20.05
N ALA A 224 -9.48 -11.76 -21.09
CA ALA A 224 -8.50 -10.78 -21.55
C ALA A 224 -8.33 -9.63 -20.55
N ARG A 225 -9.42 -9.19 -19.90
CA ARG A 225 -9.35 -8.16 -18.84
C ARG A 225 -8.63 -8.67 -17.60
N GLU A 226 -8.90 -9.90 -17.18
CA GLU A 226 -8.22 -10.53 -16.04
C GLU A 226 -6.72 -10.72 -16.34
N ALA A 227 -6.37 -11.18 -17.54
CA ALA A 227 -4.97 -11.31 -17.96
C ALA A 227 -4.24 -9.95 -17.99
N ILE A 228 -4.86 -8.90 -18.52
CA ILE A 228 -4.29 -7.55 -18.53
C ILE A 228 -4.14 -7.00 -17.11
N ALA A 229 -5.12 -7.26 -16.23
CA ALA A 229 -5.06 -6.83 -14.83
C ALA A 229 -3.91 -7.54 -14.08
N LEU A 230 -3.78 -8.86 -14.24
CA LEU A 230 -2.69 -9.64 -13.64
C LEU A 230 -1.32 -9.17 -14.16
N ALA A 231 -1.17 -9.00 -15.48
CA ALA A 231 0.07 -8.50 -16.07
C ALA A 231 0.41 -7.09 -15.57
N ARG A 232 -0.59 -6.23 -15.36
CA ARG A 232 -0.39 -4.89 -14.80
C ARG A 232 0.04 -4.93 -13.34
N VAL A 233 -0.55 -5.81 -12.53
CA VAL A 233 -0.13 -6.04 -11.13
C VAL A 233 1.30 -6.56 -11.07
N GLN A 234 1.66 -7.52 -11.92
CA GLN A 234 3.03 -8.03 -12.02
C GLN A 234 4.01 -6.93 -12.41
N GLN A 235 3.68 -6.12 -13.43
CA GLN A 235 4.52 -4.99 -13.84
C GLN A 235 4.71 -3.96 -12.72
N LEU A 236 3.66 -3.66 -11.96
CA LEU A 236 3.75 -2.76 -10.81
C LEU A 236 4.59 -3.35 -9.68
N ALA A 237 4.48 -4.66 -9.43
CA ALA A 237 5.31 -5.37 -8.47
C ALA A 237 6.79 -5.37 -8.88
N GLU A 238 7.09 -5.59 -10.16
CA GLU A 238 8.45 -5.50 -10.71
C GLU A 238 9.03 -4.09 -10.55
N GLN A 239 8.22 -3.05 -10.83
CA GLN A 239 8.62 -1.66 -10.66
C GLN A 239 8.81 -1.28 -9.19
N ALA A 240 7.97 -1.79 -8.30
CA ALA A 240 8.08 -1.56 -6.86
C ALA A 240 9.26 -2.31 -6.22
N ARG A 241 9.77 -3.37 -6.87
CA ARG A 241 10.92 -4.13 -6.40
C ARG A 241 12.21 -3.28 -6.32
N GLY A 242 12.28 -2.17 -7.06
CA GLY A 242 13.42 -1.25 -7.08
C GLY A 242 14.63 -1.83 -7.80
N THR A 243 15.76 -1.13 -7.76
CA THR A 243 17.05 -1.74 -8.14
C THR A 243 17.59 -2.54 -6.96
N ASP A 244 18.49 -3.50 -7.21
CA ASP A 244 19.12 -4.30 -6.14
C ASP A 244 19.78 -3.43 -5.05
N PHE A 245 20.10 -2.15 -5.32
CA PHE A 245 20.71 -1.20 -4.37
C PHE A 245 19.73 -0.23 -3.69
N ASP A 246 18.48 -0.19 -4.13
CA ASP A 246 17.42 0.64 -3.53
C ASP A 246 16.08 -0.12 -3.59
N SER A 247 16.11 -1.31 -2.99
CA SER A 247 14.98 -2.22 -2.99
C SER A 247 13.94 -1.82 -1.94
N ALA A 248 12.70 -2.22 -2.15
CA ALA A 248 11.66 -2.05 -1.12
C ALA A 248 12.03 -2.84 0.18
N PRO A 249 11.63 -2.35 1.36
CA PRO A 249 11.75 -3.10 2.60
C PRO A 249 10.99 -4.44 2.53
N PRO A 250 11.35 -5.42 3.37
CA PRO A 250 10.63 -6.68 3.46
C PRO A 250 9.23 -6.43 4.05
N ASP A 251 8.24 -7.18 3.55
CA ASP A 251 6.86 -7.08 4.03
C ASP A 251 6.71 -7.52 5.49
N GLU A 252 7.57 -8.44 5.93
CA GLU A 252 7.58 -8.98 7.28
C GLU A 252 8.32 -8.04 8.25
N TRP A 253 7.63 -7.57 9.28
CA TRP A 253 8.16 -6.60 10.24
C TRP A 253 9.41 -7.09 11.00
N TRP A 254 9.50 -8.39 11.31
CA TRP A 254 10.64 -8.96 12.05
C TRP A 254 11.93 -8.93 11.22
N LYS A 255 11.83 -9.06 9.90
CA LYS A 255 12.96 -8.95 8.96
C LYS A 255 13.58 -7.55 9.02
N SER A 256 12.75 -6.52 9.17
CA SER A 256 13.24 -5.14 9.36
C SER A 256 14.02 -4.97 10.68
N ILE A 257 13.61 -5.64 11.77
CA ILE A 257 14.34 -5.60 13.04
C ILE A 257 15.68 -6.33 12.91
N ALA A 258 15.69 -7.51 12.31
CA ALA A 258 16.92 -8.27 12.07
C ALA A 258 17.92 -7.45 11.25
N ALA A 259 17.47 -6.83 10.15
CA ALA A 259 18.32 -6.00 9.32
C ALA A 259 18.78 -4.71 10.04
N PHE A 260 17.96 -4.13 10.92
CA PHE A 260 18.37 -3.01 11.77
C PHE A 260 19.53 -3.36 12.70
N LEU A 261 19.59 -4.61 13.16
CA LEU A 261 20.72 -5.18 13.92
C LEU A 261 21.91 -5.58 13.03
N GLY A 262 21.83 -5.36 11.71
CA GLY A 262 22.88 -5.68 10.74
C GLY A 262 22.85 -7.14 10.23
N MET A 263 21.78 -7.88 10.51
CA MET A 263 21.67 -9.28 10.12
C MET A 263 21.17 -9.43 8.66
N PRO A 264 21.67 -10.43 7.91
CA PRO A 264 21.23 -10.70 6.54
C PRO A 264 19.82 -11.27 6.50
N VAL A 265 18.95 -10.74 5.65
CA VAL A 265 17.54 -11.13 5.54
C VAL A 265 17.26 -11.81 4.22
N GLU A 266 16.52 -12.92 4.23
CA GLU A 266 16.10 -13.58 3.01
C GLU A 266 14.79 -12.98 2.44
N PHE A 267 14.77 -12.74 1.11
CA PHE A 267 13.61 -12.17 0.40
C PHE A 267 12.92 -13.17 -0.54
N ASP A 268 13.69 -14.00 -1.24
CA ASP A 268 13.19 -14.90 -2.28
C ASP A 268 13.47 -16.36 -1.89
N ALA A 269 12.95 -16.77 -0.74
CA ALA A 269 13.11 -18.13 -0.25
C ALA A 269 12.49 -19.15 -1.22
N PRO A 270 13.11 -20.33 -1.41
CA PRO A 270 12.49 -21.47 -2.09
C PRO A 270 11.10 -21.81 -1.53
N ALA A 271 10.24 -22.41 -2.36
CA ALA A 271 8.92 -22.83 -1.90
C ALA A 271 9.03 -23.94 -0.83
N GLU A 272 8.43 -23.72 0.34
CA GLU A 272 8.37 -24.71 1.40
C GLU A 272 7.39 -25.84 1.01
N GLU A 273 7.92 -27.02 0.68
CA GLU A 273 7.11 -28.22 0.40
C GLU A 273 6.81 -29.02 1.67
N ARG A 274 7.67 -28.88 2.70
CA ARG A 274 7.65 -29.66 3.94
C ARG A 274 8.03 -28.80 5.12
N ARG A 275 7.37 -29.07 6.25
CA ARG A 275 7.69 -28.41 7.52
C ARG A 275 9.09 -28.80 8.01
N PRO A 276 9.94 -27.85 8.40
CA PRO A 276 11.33 -28.10 8.81
C PRO A 276 11.42 -28.53 10.29
N VAL A 277 10.84 -29.69 10.60
CA VAL A 277 10.68 -30.18 11.99
C VAL A 277 12.04 -30.37 12.67
N VAL A 278 13.06 -30.83 11.94
CA VAL A 278 14.39 -31.03 12.53
C VAL A 278 15.04 -29.70 12.87
N THR A 279 14.93 -28.69 12.01
CA THR A 279 15.49 -27.36 12.25
C THR A 279 14.91 -26.76 13.53
N TRP A 280 13.59 -26.79 13.69
CA TRP A 280 12.92 -26.32 14.90
C TRP A 280 13.30 -27.13 16.14
N PHE A 281 13.32 -28.46 16.03
CA PHE A 281 13.68 -29.33 17.15
C PHE A 281 15.12 -29.12 17.59
N LEU A 282 16.05 -29.06 16.64
CA LEU A 282 17.47 -28.85 16.90
C LEU A 282 17.70 -27.47 17.53
N ALA A 283 17.07 -26.41 17.01
CA ALA A 283 17.13 -25.09 17.60
C ALA A 283 16.62 -25.10 19.05
N ALA A 284 15.48 -25.75 19.32
CA ALA A 284 14.94 -25.88 20.67
C ALA A 284 15.89 -26.62 21.62
N VAL A 285 16.53 -27.70 21.17
CA VAL A 285 17.51 -28.46 21.96
C VAL A 285 18.76 -27.60 22.25
N ILE A 286 19.30 -26.91 21.24
CA ILE A 286 20.45 -26.01 21.42
C ILE A 286 20.13 -24.89 22.40
N ILE A 287 18.99 -24.22 22.23
CA ILE A 287 18.54 -23.16 23.13
C ILE A 287 18.40 -23.70 24.55
N THR A 288 17.74 -24.83 24.74
CA THR A 288 17.51 -25.42 26.07
C THR A 288 18.83 -25.76 26.75
N ALA A 289 19.74 -26.44 26.04
CA ALA A 289 21.05 -26.81 26.55
C ALA A 289 21.90 -25.58 26.89
N SER A 290 21.93 -24.58 26.01
CA SER A 290 22.69 -23.34 26.21
C SER A 290 22.15 -22.50 27.36
N VAL A 291 20.83 -22.30 27.44
CA VAL A 291 20.18 -21.57 28.54
C VAL A 291 20.43 -22.28 29.87
N HIS A 292 20.36 -23.61 29.90
CA HIS A 292 20.72 -24.36 31.10
C HIS A 292 22.20 -24.18 31.46
N SER A 293 23.10 -24.22 30.47
CA SER A 293 24.54 -24.02 30.70
C SER A 293 24.87 -22.63 31.22
N PHE A 294 24.10 -21.60 30.89
CA PHE A 294 24.37 -20.22 31.32
C PHE A 294 24.30 -20.02 32.85
N PHE A 295 23.58 -20.88 33.59
CA PHE A 295 23.58 -20.82 35.05
C PHE A 295 24.94 -21.18 35.67
N HIS A 296 25.73 -22.01 34.97
CA HIS A 296 27.06 -22.49 35.39
C HIS A 296 28.00 -22.52 34.19
N LEU A 297 28.10 -21.38 33.50
CA LEU A 297 28.72 -21.31 32.16
C LEU A 297 30.18 -21.75 32.18
N HIS A 298 30.95 -21.27 33.16
CA HIS A 298 32.37 -21.56 33.24
C HIS A 298 32.63 -23.05 33.43
N GLU A 299 31.93 -23.68 34.38
CA GLU A 299 32.04 -25.11 34.65
C GLU A 299 31.54 -25.94 33.46
N ALA A 300 30.41 -25.56 32.87
CA ALA A 300 29.85 -26.26 31.71
C ALA A 300 30.81 -26.23 30.52
N VAL A 301 31.46 -25.09 30.24
CA VAL A 301 32.41 -24.96 29.13
C VAL A 301 33.68 -25.77 29.39
N LEU A 302 34.21 -25.77 30.63
CA LEU A 302 35.38 -26.59 30.97
C LEU A 302 35.07 -28.10 30.93
N LEU A 303 33.87 -28.50 31.32
CA LEU A 303 33.45 -29.91 31.37
C LEU A 303 32.93 -30.43 30.02
N PHE A 304 32.31 -29.62 29.18
CA PHE A 304 31.62 -30.10 27.98
C PHE A 304 32.13 -29.44 26.68
N GLY A 305 32.97 -28.42 26.77
CA GLY A 305 33.59 -27.78 25.60
C GLY A 305 34.73 -28.61 25.00
N LEU A 306 34.99 -28.41 23.72
CA LEU A 306 36.06 -29.09 23.01
C LEU A 306 37.38 -28.35 23.25
N ILE A 307 38.29 -28.96 24.01
CA ILE A 307 39.62 -28.38 24.28
C ILE A 307 40.60 -29.07 23.31
N PRO A 308 41.24 -28.36 22.37
CA PRO A 308 42.13 -28.97 21.39
C PRO A 308 43.24 -29.84 21.98
N ALA A 309 43.92 -29.34 23.02
CA ALA A 309 44.96 -30.08 23.74
C ALA A 309 44.47 -31.36 24.43
N GLN A 310 43.14 -31.54 24.57
CA GLN A 310 42.50 -32.67 25.25
C GLN A 310 41.31 -33.20 24.44
N ALA A 311 41.45 -33.26 23.10
CA ALA A 311 40.34 -33.58 22.20
C ALA A 311 39.65 -34.94 22.48
N THR A 312 40.34 -35.88 23.12
CA THR A 312 39.81 -37.22 23.48
C THR A 312 39.12 -37.28 24.85
N ARG A 313 39.00 -36.14 25.56
CA ARG A 313 38.33 -36.05 26.85
C ARG A 313 36.90 -36.59 26.76
N MET A 314 36.44 -37.26 27.82
CA MET A 314 35.16 -37.98 27.82
C MET A 314 35.00 -38.95 26.63
N HIS A 315 36.07 -39.65 26.25
CA HIS A 315 36.08 -40.56 25.10
C HIS A 315 35.69 -39.89 23.77
N GLY A 316 35.96 -38.58 23.62
CA GLY A 316 35.61 -37.78 22.44
C GLY A 316 34.18 -37.23 22.45
N LEU A 317 33.41 -37.40 23.54
CA LEU A 317 32.06 -36.86 23.65
C LEU A 317 32.03 -35.32 23.51
N THR A 318 33.15 -34.65 23.78
CA THR A 318 33.31 -33.20 23.61
C THR A 318 33.10 -32.70 22.18
N PHE A 319 33.30 -33.53 21.15
CA PHE A 319 32.95 -33.18 19.76
C PHE A 319 31.43 -33.00 19.55
N VAL A 320 30.63 -33.63 20.41
CA VAL A 320 29.16 -33.54 20.34
C VAL A 320 28.66 -32.50 21.34
N THR A 321 29.18 -32.49 22.56
CA THR A 321 28.67 -31.59 23.60
C THR A 321 29.06 -30.13 23.36
N SER A 322 30.21 -29.86 22.75
CA SER A 322 30.65 -28.50 22.38
C SER A 322 29.63 -27.78 21.49
N PHE A 323 28.96 -28.52 20.59
CA PHE A 323 27.97 -28.02 19.65
C PHE A 323 26.78 -27.33 20.33
N PHE A 324 26.41 -27.80 21.54
CA PHE A 324 25.24 -27.30 22.27
C PHE A 324 25.56 -26.18 23.27
N LEU A 325 26.84 -25.83 23.43
CA LEU A 325 27.30 -24.78 24.34
C LEU A 325 27.54 -23.48 23.58
N HIS A 326 27.23 -22.35 24.20
CA HIS A 326 27.50 -21.03 23.64
C HIS A 326 28.15 -20.14 24.69
N ALA A 327 28.99 -19.21 24.27
CA ALA A 327 29.73 -18.31 25.16
C ALA A 327 28.86 -17.20 25.80
N GLY A 328 27.60 -17.09 25.37
CA GLY A 328 26.65 -16.12 25.89
C GLY A 328 25.44 -15.94 24.98
N ILE A 329 24.54 -15.04 25.36
CA ILE A 329 23.24 -14.82 24.68
C ILE A 329 23.44 -14.39 23.22
N ILE A 330 24.35 -13.43 22.95
CA ILE A 330 24.58 -12.94 21.59
C ILE A 330 25.11 -14.07 20.68
N HIS A 331 26.03 -14.89 21.20
CA HIS A 331 26.57 -16.03 20.46
C HIS A 331 25.47 -17.05 20.14
N LEU A 332 24.58 -17.35 21.10
CA LEU A 332 23.44 -18.24 20.88
C LEU A 332 22.44 -17.66 19.87
N VAL A 333 22.03 -16.40 20.03
CA VAL A 333 21.07 -15.75 19.13
C VAL A 333 21.60 -15.69 17.70
N GLY A 334 22.89 -15.40 17.51
CA GLY A 334 23.52 -15.43 16.19
C GLY A 334 23.43 -16.82 15.54
N ASN A 335 23.80 -17.88 16.27
CA ASN A 335 23.69 -19.25 15.74
C ASN A 335 22.24 -19.63 15.41
N MET A 336 21.29 -19.32 16.29
CA MET A 336 19.88 -19.63 16.05
C MET A 336 19.31 -18.84 14.88
N TYR A 337 19.73 -17.59 14.70
CA TYR A 337 19.35 -16.80 13.54
C TYR A 337 19.76 -17.49 12.23
N PHE A 338 21.04 -17.81 12.08
CA PHE A 338 21.54 -18.46 10.86
C PHE A 338 20.97 -19.86 10.66
N LEU A 339 20.78 -20.63 11.74
CA LEU A 339 20.16 -21.95 11.66
C LEU A 339 18.70 -21.86 11.20
N LEU A 340 17.92 -20.91 11.71
CA LEU A 340 16.50 -20.79 11.38
C LEU A 340 16.25 -20.14 10.01
N VAL A 341 17.13 -19.24 9.56
CA VAL A 341 17.01 -18.58 8.25
C VAL A 341 17.42 -19.47 7.09
N PHE A 342 18.39 -20.38 7.29
CA PHE A 342 18.91 -21.21 6.19
C PHE A 342 18.62 -22.70 6.39
N GLY A 343 18.29 -23.13 7.60
CA GLY A 343 18.14 -24.54 7.94
C GLY A 343 16.88 -25.17 7.38
N ASP A 344 15.79 -24.41 7.33
CA ASP A 344 14.50 -24.86 6.81
C ASP A 344 14.54 -25.19 5.33
N ASP A 345 15.13 -24.33 4.51
CA ASP A 345 15.29 -24.57 3.08
C ASP A 345 16.20 -25.77 2.78
N VAL A 346 17.28 -25.88 3.54
CA VAL A 346 18.22 -27.00 3.38
C VAL A 346 17.59 -28.31 3.88
N GLU A 347 16.81 -28.29 4.95
CA GLU A 347 16.06 -29.47 5.41
C GLU A 347 14.99 -29.87 4.38
N ASN A 348 14.27 -28.90 3.82
CA ASN A 348 13.27 -29.12 2.78
C ASN A 348 13.91 -29.79 1.54
N PHE A 349 15.10 -29.33 1.13
CA PHE A 349 15.84 -29.89 0.01
C PHE A 349 16.44 -31.29 0.30
N LEU A 350 17.18 -31.43 1.41
CA LEU A 350 17.94 -32.65 1.72
C LEU A 350 17.11 -33.76 2.35
N ARG A 351 15.95 -33.42 2.92
CA ARG A 351 15.15 -34.23 3.85
C ARG A 351 15.84 -34.38 5.23
N PRO A 352 15.04 -34.61 6.29
CA PRO A 352 15.49 -34.64 7.69
C PRO A 352 16.80 -35.41 7.96
N LEU A 353 16.92 -36.65 7.47
CA LEU A 353 18.04 -37.52 7.82
C LEU A 353 19.37 -37.03 7.22
N ARG A 354 19.35 -36.56 5.97
CA ARG A 354 20.56 -36.06 5.30
C ARG A 354 20.94 -34.68 5.82
N TYR A 355 19.95 -33.87 6.21
CA TYR A 355 20.16 -32.59 6.87
C TYR A 355 20.88 -32.74 8.22
N ILE A 356 20.43 -33.67 9.07
CA ILE A 356 21.14 -33.99 10.34
C ILE A 356 22.56 -34.48 10.04
N GLY A 357 22.72 -35.37 9.06
CA GLY A 357 24.03 -35.87 8.64
C GLY A 357 24.97 -34.74 8.19
N LEU A 358 24.47 -33.78 7.40
CA LEU A 358 25.22 -32.60 6.98
C LEU A 358 25.72 -31.81 8.19
N ILE A 359 24.82 -31.43 9.10
CA ILE A 359 25.19 -30.63 10.28
C ILE A 359 26.21 -31.35 11.16
N ALA A 360 25.96 -32.62 11.46
CA ALA A 360 26.81 -33.39 12.37
C ALA A 360 28.22 -33.59 11.79
N ILE A 361 28.32 -33.94 10.50
CA ILE A 361 29.63 -34.15 9.84
C ILE A 361 30.34 -32.81 9.66
N ALA A 362 29.62 -31.73 9.29
CA ALA A 362 30.21 -30.40 9.17
C ALA A 362 30.76 -29.88 10.51
N ALA A 363 30.03 -30.07 11.61
CA ALA A 363 30.51 -29.74 12.95
C ALA A 363 31.76 -30.55 13.31
N PHE A 364 31.72 -31.87 13.14
CA PHE A 364 32.84 -32.76 13.46
C PHE A 364 34.11 -32.44 12.65
N VAL A 365 33.98 -32.25 11.34
CA VAL A 365 35.13 -31.90 10.48
C VAL A 365 35.63 -30.48 10.75
N GLY A 366 34.72 -29.54 11.05
CA GLY A 366 35.08 -28.21 11.54
C GLY A 366 35.94 -28.27 12.79
N ASP A 367 35.51 -29.05 13.78
CA ASP A 367 36.26 -29.27 15.02
C ASP A 367 37.64 -29.89 14.76
N LEU A 368 37.73 -30.88 13.87
CA LEU A 368 39.03 -31.46 13.47
C LEU A 368 39.96 -30.44 12.82
N ILE A 369 39.44 -29.56 11.96
CA ILE A 369 40.24 -28.52 11.30
C ILE A 369 40.66 -27.44 12.30
N HIS A 370 39.80 -27.07 13.25
CA HIS A 370 40.17 -26.19 14.35
C HIS A 370 41.28 -26.79 15.22
N ILE A 371 41.15 -28.05 15.63
CA ILE A 371 42.20 -28.76 16.40
C ILE A 371 43.50 -28.82 15.61
N ALA A 372 43.46 -29.13 14.31
CA ALA A 372 44.65 -29.20 13.48
C ALA A 372 45.36 -27.83 13.36
N SER A 373 44.61 -26.73 13.44
CA SER A 373 45.18 -25.37 13.40
C SER A 373 45.90 -24.98 14.69
N GLU A 374 45.41 -25.42 15.85
CA GLU A 374 45.94 -25.08 17.17
C GLU A 374 45.89 -26.27 18.15
N PRO A 375 46.67 -27.34 17.91
CA PRO A 375 46.52 -28.61 18.63
C PRO A 375 46.88 -28.53 20.11
N ASN A 376 47.70 -27.55 20.50
CA ASN A 376 48.13 -27.34 21.89
C ASN A 376 47.26 -26.32 22.64
N SER A 377 46.21 -25.78 22.01
CA SER A 377 45.36 -24.78 22.64
C SER A 377 44.58 -25.38 23.80
N THR A 378 44.58 -24.67 24.92
CA THR A 378 43.79 -24.99 26.12
C THR A 378 42.48 -24.20 26.18
N ILE A 379 42.23 -23.34 25.18
CA ILE A 379 41.02 -22.54 25.08
C ILE A 379 39.90 -23.43 24.50
N PRO A 380 38.77 -23.61 25.21
CA PRO A 380 37.66 -24.42 24.71
C PRO A 380 36.99 -23.80 23.48
N CYS A 381 36.82 -24.60 22.43
CA CYS A 381 35.97 -24.32 21.28
C CYS A 381 34.56 -24.82 21.55
N ILE A 382 33.57 -23.93 21.41
CA ILE A 382 32.15 -24.21 21.64
C ILE A 382 31.29 -23.48 20.61
N GLY A 383 30.10 -24.02 20.34
CA GLY A 383 29.10 -23.41 19.47
C GLY A 383 28.71 -24.30 18.30
N ALA A 384 27.49 -24.09 17.80
CA ALA A 384 26.95 -24.82 16.66
C ALA A 384 27.50 -24.33 15.30
N SER A 385 28.31 -23.28 15.30
CA SER A 385 28.61 -22.46 14.11
C SER A 385 29.38 -23.21 13.02
N GLY A 386 30.21 -24.19 13.37
CA GLY A 386 30.86 -25.07 12.39
C GLY A 386 29.84 -25.91 11.59
N GLY A 387 28.84 -26.48 12.26
CA GLY A 387 27.75 -27.20 11.58
C GLY A 387 26.87 -26.28 10.74
N ILE A 388 26.53 -25.11 11.28
CA ILE A 388 25.73 -24.10 10.59
C ILE A 388 26.47 -23.55 9.36
N ALA A 389 27.80 -23.40 9.41
CA ALA A 389 28.60 -23.02 8.25
C ALA A 389 28.44 -24.03 7.10
N GLY A 390 28.31 -25.33 7.40
CA GLY A 390 27.98 -26.34 6.39
C GLY A 390 26.60 -26.14 5.77
N VAL A 391 25.60 -25.77 6.58
CA VAL A 391 24.24 -25.45 6.11
C VAL A 391 24.23 -24.20 5.23
N ILE A 392 24.84 -23.09 5.68
CA ILE A 392 24.96 -21.85 4.90
C ILE A 392 25.64 -22.12 3.56
N THR A 393 26.72 -22.90 3.56
CA THR A 393 27.43 -23.24 2.32
C THR A 393 26.57 -24.08 1.38
N PHE A 394 25.86 -25.08 1.91
CA PHE A 394 24.96 -25.89 1.09
C PHE A 394 23.85 -25.02 0.49
N TYR A 395 23.21 -24.18 1.31
CA TYR A 395 22.17 -23.26 0.89
C TYR A 395 22.64 -22.37 -0.27
N ALA A 396 23.77 -21.67 -0.10
CA ALA A 396 24.25 -20.72 -1.10
C ALA A 396 24.62 -21.37 -2.44
N LEU A 397 24.98 -22.65 -2.43
CA LEU A 397 25.30 -23.41 -3.64
C LEU A 397 24.06 -24.07 -4.27
N ALA A 398 23.06 -24.45 -3.46
CA ALA A 398 21.80 -25.01 -3.93
C ALA A 398 20.86 -23.93 -4.48
N PHE A 399 20.89 -22.73 -3.90
CA PHE A 399 20.03 -21.59 -4.22
C PHE A 399 20.85 -20.33 -4.54
N PRO A 400 21.73 -20.36 -5.55
CA PRO A 400 22.70 -19.29 -5.79
C PRO A 400 22.06 -17.93 -6.12
N GLU A 401 20.89 -17.94 -6.76
CA GLU A 401 20.15 -16.74 -7.17
C GLU A 401 19.21 -16.20 -6.07
N ALA A 402 19.05 -16.91 -4.95
CA ALA A 402 18.24 -16.43 -3.84
C ALA A 402 18.79 -15.10 -3.32
N LYS A 403 17.90 -14.13 -3.08
CA LYS A 403 18.29 -12.77 -2.71
C LYS A 403 18.38 -12.62 -1.19
N ILE A 404 19.57 -12.26 -0.74
CA ILE A 404 19.86 -11.90 0.64
C ILE A 404 19.97 -10.37 0.74
N GLY A 405 19.04 -9.77 1.46
CA GLY A 405 18.96 -8.36 1.72
C GLY A 405 19.75 -7.92 2.95
N PHE A 406 20.39 -6.76 2.82
CA PHE A 406 21.10 -6.07 3.89
C PHE A 406 20.53 -4.66 4.00
N LEU A 407 20.35 -4.20 5.23
CA LEU A 407 19.97 -2.82 5.49
C LEU A 407 21.23 -1.97 5.64
N TRP A 408 21.53 -1.18 4.61
CA TRP A 408 22.58 -0.17 4.68
C TRP A 408 22.06 1.07 5.40
N ARG A 409 22.71 1.42 6.51
CA ARG A 409 22.37 2.59 7.33
C ARG A 409 23.49 3.63 7.25
N TYR A 410 23.18 4.79 6.70
CA TYR A 410 24.08 5.96 6.73
C TYR A 410 23.36 7.16 7.33
N PHE A 411 23.79 7.57 8.53
CA PHE A 411 23.10 8.55 9.38
C PHE A 411 21.60 8.21 9.55
N PHE A 412 20.70 8.96 8.89
CA PHE A 412 19.25 8.80 8.94
C PHE A 412 18.65 8.17 7.66
N ASN A 413 19.49 7.83 6.68
CA ASN A 413 19.05 7.20 5.43
C ASN A 413 19.21 5.69 5.52
N PHE A 414 18.14 4.99 5.13
CA PHE A 414 18.03 3.54 5.13
C PHE A 414 17.82 3.05 3.71
N HIS A 415 18.76 2.24 3.20
CA HIS A 415 18.67 1.65 1.88
C HIS A 415 18.78 0.13 1.98
N TRP A 416 17.94 -0.58 1.24
CA TRP A 416 18.01 -2.03 1.16
C TRP A 416 18.84 -2.46 -0.05
N ILE A 417 19.86 -3.26 0.23
CA ILE A 417 20.74 -3.84 -0.77
C ILE A 417 20.46 -5.34 -0.82
N ARG A 418 20.03 -5.87 -1.96
CA ARG A 418 19.77 -7.30 -2.19
C ARG A 418 20.86 -7.88 -3.05
N LEU A 419 21.58 -8.86 -2.50
CA LEU A 419 22.68 -9.55 -3.17
C LEU A 419 22.33 -11.03 -3.37
N PRO A 420 22.74 -11.65 -4.48
CA PRO A 420 22.53 -13.08 -4.68
C PRO A 420 23.35 -13.88 -3.67
N ALA A 421 22.80 -15.00 -3.19
CA ALA A 421 23.39 -15.83 -2.15
C ALA A 421 24.81 -16.31 -2.49
N TRP A 422 25.09 -16.63 -3.76
CA TRP A 422 26.44 -17.03 -4.19
C TRP A 422 27.49 -15.93 -3.93
N PHE A 423 27.12 -14.66 -4.16
CA PHE A 423 28.03 -13.52 -3.99
C PHE A 423 28.30 -13.27 -2.51
N VAL A 424 27.24 -13.29 -1.70
CA VAL A 424 27.33 -13.18 -0.24
C VAL A 424 28.19 -14.31 0.34
N PHE A 425 28.05 -15.53 -0.18
CA PHE A 425 28.85 -16.67 0.25
C PHE A 425 30.34 -16.51 -0.09
N VAL A 426 30.69 -16.05 -1.30
CA VAL A 426 32.09 -15.78 -1.66
C VAL A 426 32.69 -14.72 -0.73
N LEU A 427 31.94 -13.64 -0.47
CA LEU A 427 32.35 -12.61 0.47
C LEU A 427 32.52 -13.16 1.90
N TRP A 428 31.60 -14.02 2.33
CA TRP A 428 31.67 -14.67 3.65
C TRP A 428 32.90 -15.59 3.76
N ILE A 429 33.21 -16.41 2.76
CA ILE A 429 34.44 -17.24 2.72
C ILE A 429 35.69 -16.36 2.80
N PHE A 430 35.72 -15.25 2.07
CA PHE A 430 36.82 -14.29 2.16
C PHE A 430 37.01 -13.77 3.59
N PHE A 431 35.92 -13.40 4.28
CA PHE A 431 35.99 -13.02 5.68
C PHE A 431 36.38 -14.17 6.63
N GLN A 432 36.01 -15.42 6.34
CA GLN A 432 36.48 -16.57 7.12
C GLN A 432 37.99 -16.80 6.97
N ILE A 433 38.56 -16.54 5.79
CA ILE A 433 40.01 -16.63 5.58
C ILE A 433 40.75 -15.55 6.38
N ILE A 434 40.22 -14.30 6.39
CA ILE A 434 40.75 -13.22 7.24
C ILE A 434 40.62 -13.62 8.72
N GLY A 435 39.45 -14.08 9.15
CA GLY A 435 39.21 -14.52 10.52
C GLY A 435 40.12 -15.67 10.95
N ALA A 436 40.45 -16.60 10.04
CA ALA A 436 41.38 -17.69 10.32
C ALA A 436 42.82 -17.18 10.53
N TYR A 437 43.22 -16.13 9.79
CA TYR A 437 44.47 -15.44 10.03
C TYR A 437 44.45 -14.71 11.39
N GLU A 438 43.38 -13.98 11.70
CA GLU A 438 43.20 -13.27 12.98
C GLU A 438 43.18 -14.20 14.20
N GLN A 439 42.56 -15.38 14.05
CA GLN A 439 42.57 -16.44 15.06
C GLN A 439 44.02 -16.89 15.35
N LYS A 440 44.79 -17.18 14.30
CA LYS A 440 46.18 -17.66 14.41
C LYS A 440 47.12 -16.66 15.11
N ILE A 441 46.90 -15.37 14.90
CA ILE A 441 47.69 -14.31 15.56
C ILE A 441 47.12 -13.88 16.92
N GLY A 442 46.04 -14.53 17.39
CA GLY A 442 45.47 -14.36 18.72
C GLY A 442 44.61 -13.11 18.91
N ILE A 443 44.13 -12.49 17.83
CA ILE A 443 43.28 -11.28 17.91
C ILE A 443 41.79 -11.64 17.90
N SER A 444 41.42 -12.76 17.27
CA SER A 444 40.03 -13.24 17.23
C SER A 444 39.82 -14.47 18.12
N SER A 445 38.71 -14.48 18.85
CA SER A 445 38.25 -15.64 19.62
C SER A 445 37.22 -16.50 18.87
N VAL A 446 37.00 -16.22 17.58
CA VAL A 446 36.07 -16.94 16.72
C VAL A 446 36.82 -18.03 15.96
N SER A 447 36.34 -19.27 16.05
CA SER A 447 36.92 -20.41 15.34
C SER A 447 36.60 -20.39 13.85
N SER A 448 37.30 -19.53 13.11
CA SER A 448 37.12 -19.40 11.66
C SER A 448 37.61 -20.66 10.92
N PHE A 449 38.59 -21.37 11.48
CA PHE A 449 39.00 -22.69 10.98
C PHE A 449 37.86 -23.73 11.08
N ALA A 450 37.05 -23.72 12.15
CA ALA A 450 35.88 -24.58 12.23
C ALA A 450 34.83 -24.22 11.18
N HIS A 451 34.60 -22.92 10.93
CA HIS A 451 33.69 -22.48 9.88
C HIS A 451 34.14 -22.92 8.48
N LEU A 452 35.43 -22.79 8.16
CA LEU A 452 36.00 -23.25 6.88
C LEU A 452 35.87 -24.77 6.72
N GLY A 453 36.08 -25.53 7.80
CA GLY A 453 35.89 -26.98 7.78
C GLY A 453 34.44 -27.40 7.59
N GLY A 454 33.52 -26.73 8.28
CA GLY A 454 32.08 -26.91 8.07
C GLY A 454 31.66 -26.57 6.65
N ALA A 455 32.16 -25.46 6.11
CA ALA A 455 31.89 -25.02 4.74
C ALA A 455 32.39 -26.02 3.70
N ALA A 456 33.58 -26.60 3.88
CA ALA A 456 34.10 -27.65 3.02
C ALA A 456 33.15 -28.87 2.96
N MET A 457 32.56 -29.24 4.10
CA MET A 457 31.57 -30.33 4.14
C MET A 457 30.23 -29.96 3.50
N GLY A 458 29.78 -28.71 3.64
CA GLY A 458 28.62 -28.18 2.92
C GLY A 458 28.79 -28.24 1.40
N PHE A 459 29.95 -27.81 0.90
CA PHE A 459 30.32 -27.91 -0.51
C PHE A 459 30.34 -29.37 -0.99
N LEU A 460 30.96 -30.27 -0.22
CA LEU A 460 31.01 -31.69 -0.56
C LEU A 460 29.61 -32.31 -0.61
N ALA A 461 28.75 -32.01 0.37
CA ALA A 461 27.37 -32.50 0.39
C ALA A 461 26.57 -32.03 -0.83
N TRP A 462 26.71 -30.75 -1.21
CA TRP A 462 26.11 -30.20 -2.43
C TRP A 462 26.60 -30.93 -3.69
N LEU A 463 27.92 -31.15 -3.79
CA LEU A 463 28.53 -31.85 -4.93
C LEU A 463 28.01 -33.29 -5.07
N LEU A 464 27.85 -34.00 -3.94
CA LEU A 464 27.31 -35.36 -3.90
C LEU A 464 25.84 -35.39 -4.34
N CYS A 465 25.03 -34.42 -3.90
CA CYS A 465 23.62 -34.32 -4.30
C CYS A 465 23.47 -34.08 -5.81
N ARG A 466 24.28 -33.17 -6.38
CA ARG A 466 24.28 -32.89 -7.82
C ARG A 466 24.59 -34.13 -8.66
N LYS A 467 25.54 -34.97 -8.23
CA LYS A 467 25.88 -36.23 -8.93
C LYS A 467 24.77 -37.27 -8.82
N GLY A 468 24.10 -37.36 -7.66
CA GLY A 468 22.97 -38.28 -7.44
C GLY A 468 21.78 -38.02 -8.37
N PHE A 469 21.46 -36.75 -8.64
CA PHE A 469 20.41 -36.38 -9.59
C PHE A 469 20.81 -36.63 -11.05
N GLY A 470 22.08 -36.41 -11.42
CA GLY A 470 22.60 -36.72 -12.76
C GLY A 470 22.54 -38.22 -13.11
N LEU A 471 22.78 -39.10 -12.13
CA LEU A 471 22.69 -40.55 -12.29
C LEU A 471 21.25 -41.07 -12.42
N LEU A 472 20.28 -40.44 -11.73
CA LEU A 472 18.86 -40.79 -11.86
C LEU A 472 18.28 -40.33 -13.20
N ALA A 473 18.71 -39.18 -13.71
CA ALA A 473 18.31 -38.69 -15.03
C ALA A 473 18.89 -39.55 -16.18
N SER A 474 20.13 -40.04 -16.06
CA SER A 474 20.73 -40.91 -17.08
C SER A 474 20.11 -42.31 -17.12
N ASN A 475 19.68 -42.86 -15.98
CA ASN A 475 19.02 -44.18 -15.92
C ASN A 475 17.56 -44.17 -16.41
N GLN A 476 16.91 -43.02 -16.53
CA GLN A 476 15.59 -42.91 -17.17
C GLN A 476 15.70 -42.81 -18.71
N GLY A 477 16.87 -42.46 -19.25
CA GLY A 477 17.11 -42.40 -20.70
C GLY A 477 17.50 -43.73 -21.35
N THR A 478 17.82 -44.76 -20.57
CA THR A 478 18.24 -46.09 -21.05
C THR A 478 17.17 -47.18 -20.89
N ALA A 479 16.03 -46.87 -20.27
CA ALA A 479 14.90 -47.80 -20.09
C ALA A 479 13.83 -47.67 -21.20
N SER A 480 14.08 -46.87 -22.24
CA SER A 480 13.16 -46.62 -23.35
C SER A 480 13.75 -46.96 -24.72
N SER A 481 14.67 -47.91 -24.80
CA SER A 481 15.21 -48.44 -26.07
C SER A 481 14.90 -49.91 -26.26
#